data_AF-A0AAD4QVL2-F1
#
_entry.id   AF-A0AAD4QVL2-F1
#
_cell.length_a   1.000
_cell.length_b   1.000
_cell.length_c   1.000
_cell.angle_alpha   90.00
_cell.angle_beta   90.00
_cell.angle_gamma   90.00
#
_symmetry.space_group_name_H-M   'P 1'
#
loop_
_entity.id
_entity.type
_entity.pdbx_description
1 polymer ?
#
loop_
_entity_poly.entity_id
_entity_poly.type
_entity_poly.pdbx_seq_one_letter_code
_entity_poly.pdbx_strand_id
1 'polypeptide(L)' 'MSMTSSLCLLILVIVMAGGSDAGSHWYDLTAQLVCNEKPIADKIVELYDRDWASADDLLAVRKTNSTGKSDLN' A
#
# COMPACT_ATOMS: atom_id res chain seq x y z
N MET A 1 20.58 -14.01 -29.36
CA MET A 1 20.51 -12.88 -28.43
C MET A 1 19.42 -13.15 -27.42
N SER A 2 19.82 -13.20 -26.16
CA SER A 2 19.01 -13.54 -24.99
C SER A 2 18.08 -12.37 -24.64
N MET A 3 16.79 -12.62 -24.45
CA MET A 3 15.90 -11.73 -23.70
C MET A 3 15.16 -12.60 -22.68
N THR A 4 15.84 -12.88 -21.58
CA THR A 4 15.24 -13.44 -20.37
C THR A 4 14.19 -12.45 -19.89
N SER A 5 12.93 -12.82 -20.14
CA SER A 5 11.73 -12.12 -19.71
C SER A 5 11.80 -11.86 -18.21
N SER A 6 11.90 -10.57 -17.91
CA SER A 6 11.94 -9.93 -16.59
C SER A 6 11.32 -10.77 -15.48
N LEU A 7 12.18 -11.23 -14.57
CA LEU A 7 11.81 -11.69 -13.24
C LEU A 7 11.07 -10.53 -12.56
N CYS A 8 9.75 -10.61 -12.45
CA CYS A 8 9.00 -9.78 -11.51
C CYS A 8 9.26 -10.34 -10.11
N LEU A 9 10.46 -10.09 -9.59
CA LEU A 9 10.90 -10.60 -8.29
C LEU A 9 10.33 -9.70 -7.19
N LEU A 10 9.12 -10.02 -6.74
CA LEU A 10 8.55 -9.52 -5.49
C LEU A 10 8.91 -10.52 -4.39
N ILE A 11 10.06 -10.31 -3.73
CA ILE A 11 10.35 -10.97 -2.45
C ILE A 11 10.15 -9.92 -1.37
N LEU A 12 9.03 -10.01 -0.66
CA LEU A 12 8.87 -9.41 0.65
C LEU A 12 8.36 -10.49 1.60
N VAL A 13 9.28 -11.27 2.17
CA VAL A 13 8.99 -12.14 3.32
C VAL A 13 9.56 -11.45 4.54
N ILE A 14 8.71 -10.78 5.30
CA ILE A 14 9.03 -10.30 6.64
C ILE A 14 8.20 -11.15 7.60
N VAL A 15 8.83 -12.15 8.21
CA VAL A 15 8.25 -12.87 9.34
C VAL A 15 8.52 -12.03 10.58
N MET A 16 7.49 -11.36 11.10
CA MET A 16 7.53 -10.79 12.45
C MET A 16 6.65 -11.64 13.35
N ALA A 17 7.29 -12.37 14.27
CA ALA A 17 6.63 -12.93 15.43
C ALA A 17 6.52 -11.80 16.47
N GLY A 18 5.30 -11.40 16.84
CA GLY A 18 5.04 -10.40 17.87
C GLY A 18 3.64 -10.57 18.45
N GLY A 19 3.56 -10.67 19.78
CA GLY A 19 2.34 -10.96 20.55
C GLY A 19 1.35 -9.81 20.60
N SER A 20 0.11 -10.15 20.97
CA SER A 20 -1.06 -9.27 20.94
C SER A 20 -1.13 -8.35 22.17
N ASP A 21 -0.74 -7.08 22.01
CA ASP A 21 -1.18 -5.99 22.88
C ASP A 21 -2.29 -5.23 22.14
N ALA A 22 -3.49 -5.17 22.73
CA ALA A 22 -4.62 -4.41 22.19
C ALA A 22 -4.43 -2.90 22.45
N GLY A 23 -3.51 -2.29 21.71
CA GLY A 23 -3.32 -0.85 21.63
C GLY A 23 -3.83 -0.30 20.30
N SER A 24 -4.50 0.85 20.30
CA SER A 24 -4.78 1.57 19.05
C SER A 24 -3.47 2.13 18.52
N HIS A 25 -2.97 1.57 17.42
CA HIS A 25 -1.79 2.05 16.73
C HIS A 25 -2.19 3.10 15.68
N TRP A 26 -1.43 4.19 15.59
CA TRP A 26 -1.60 5.20 14.54
C TRP A 26 -0.49 5.01 13.50
N TYR A 27 -0.86 5.13 12.23
CA TYR A 27 0.05 5.03 11.10
C TYR A 27 -0.12 6.25 10.19
N ASP A 28 0.97 6.90 9.84
CA ASP A 28 1.00 7.92 8.79
C ASP A 28 1.57 7.28 7.51
N LEU A 29 0.73 7.14 6.49
CA LEU A 29 1.09 6.52 5.22
C LEU A 29 0.98 7.53 4.08
N THR A 30 1.98 7.56 3.19
CA THR A 30 1.89 8.30 1.92
C THR A 30 2.03 7.32 0.77
N ALA A 31 1.01 7.27 -0.10
CA ALA A 31 1.03 6.51 -1.34
C ALA A 31 1.45 7.41 -2.52
N GLN A 32 2.11 6.84 -3.54
CA GLN A 32 2.36 7.51 -4.81
C GLN A 32 2.01 6.59 -5.98
N LEU A 33 1.05 7.02 -6.82
CA LEU A 33 0.58 6.28 -7.98
C LEU A 33 1.27 6.76 -9.25
N VAL A 34 1.94 5.83 -9.94
CA VAL A 34 2.67 6.07 -11.19
C VAL A 34 2.30 5.04 -12.26
N CYS A 35 2.28 5.44 -13.53
CA CYS A 35 2.15 4.56 -14.69
C CYS A 35 3.17 4.99 -15.75
N ASN A 36 4.07 4.09 -16.15
CA ASN A 36 5.19 4.38 -17.06
C ASN A 36 5.95 5.65 -16.62
N GLU A 37 6.35 5.68 -15.35
CA GLU A 37 7.09 6.79 -14.72
C GLU A 37 6.31 8.11 -14.62
N LYS A 38 5.06 8.18 -15.09
CA LYS A 38 4.22 9.37 -15.01
C LYS A 38 3.26 9.28 -13.81
N PRO A 39 3.17 10.33 -12.97
CA PRO A 39 2.23 10.35 -11.86
C PRO A 39 0.78 10.39 -12.36
N ILE A 40 -0.12 9.72 -11.64
CA ILE A 40 -1.55 9.69 -11.98
C ILE A 40 -2.35 10.43 -10.90
N ALA A 41 -2.99 11.52 -11.30
CA ALA A 41 -3.85 12.34 -10.44
C ALA A 41 -5.32 11.88 -10.46
N ASP A 42 -6.08 12.31 -9.45
CA ASP A 42 -7.53 12.12 -9.30
C ASP A 42 -7.97 10.65 -9.33
N LYS A 43 -7.17 9.76 -8.72
CA LYS A 43 -7.52 8.35 -8.50
C LYS A 43 -7.77 8.08 -7.03
N ILE A 44 -8.80 7.26 -6.78
CA ILE A 44 -9.16 6.84 -5.43
C ILE A 44 -8.16 5.79 -4.96
N VAL A 45 -7.67 5.97 -3.75
CA VAL A 45 -6.81 5.04 -3.01
C VAL A 45 -7.53 4.73 -1.70
N GLU A 46 -7.67 3.44 -1.42
CA GLU A 46 -8.33 2.91 -0.23
C GLU A 46 -7.30 2.12 0.58
N LEU A 47 -7.24 2.38 1.88
CA LEU A 47 -6.38 1.69 2.84
C LEU A 47 -7.24 0.76 3.68
N TYR A 48 -6.87 -0.51 3.70
CA TYR A 48 -7.53 -1.53 4.50
C TYR A 48 -6.55 -2.12 5.52
N ASP A 49 -7.03 -2.39 6.72
CA ASP A 49 -6.34 -3.31 7.62
C ASP A 49 -6.66 -4.73 7.18
N ARG A 50 -5.62 -5.54 7.00
CA ARG A 50 -5.79 -6.95 6.65
C ARG A 50 -5.63 -7.78 7.91
N ASP A 51 -6.76 -8.20 8.43
CA ASP A 51 -6.81 -9.16 9.52
C ASP A 51 -7.19 -10.55 9.02
N TRP A 52 -6.54 -11.57 9.58
CA TRP A 52 -6.78 -12.95 9.20
C TRP A 52 -8.11 -13.51 9.77
N ALA A 53 -8.71 -12.83 10.73
CA ALA A 53 -9.85 -13.30 11.53
C ALA A 53 -11.11 -12.40 11.46
N SER A 54 -11.03 -11.22 10.85
CA SER A 54 -12.14 -10.27 10.67
C SER A 54 -12.28 -9.87 9.20
N ALA A 55 -13.38 -9.19 8.88
CA ALA A 55 -13.51 -8.55 7.57
C ALA A 55 -12.47 -7.42 7.46
N ASP A 56 -11.92 -7.21 6.26
CA ASP A 56 -10.97 -6.12 6.01
C ASP A 56 -11.59 -4.79 6.41
N ASP A 57 -10.95 -4.10 7.37
CA ASP A 57 -11.45 -2.84 7.93
C ASP A 57 -10.96 -1.68 7.06
N LEU A 58 -11.89 -0.88 6.53
CA LEU A 58 -11.55 0.32 5.75
C LEU A 58 -11.02 1.42 6.70
N LEU A 59 -9.73 1.73 6.58
CA LEU A 59 -9.05 2.72 7.41
C LEU A 59 -9.10 4.13 6.81
N ALA A 60 -8.87 4.27 5.50
CA ALA A 60 -8.84 5.58 4.84
C ALA A 60 -9.23 5.50 3.36
N VAL A 61 -9.86 6.58 2.87
CA VAL A 61 -10.15 6.81 1.44
C VAL A 61 -9.66 8.19 1.05
N ARG A 62 -8.82 8.28 0.02
CA ARG A 62 -8.24 9.53 -0.45
C ARG A 62 -8.03 9.53 -1.96
N LYS A 63 -7.88 10.73 -2.53
CA LYS A 63 -7.58 10.92 -3.95
C LYS A 63 -6.12 11.30 -4.14
N THR A 64 -5.50 10.79 -5.19
CA THR A 64 -4.17 11.22 -5.60
C THR A 64 -4.16 12.67 -6.10
N ASN A 65 -3.16 13.43 -5.69
CA ASN A 65 -2.95 14.82 -6.11
C ASN A 65 -2.24 14.90 -7.48
N SER A 66 -1.90 16.11 -7.93
CA SER A 66 -1.22 16.35 -9.23
C SER A 66 0.14 15.66 -9.37
N THR A 67 0.78 15.27 -8.27
CA THR A 67 2.04 14.51 -8.24
C THR A 67 1.82 13.00 -8.08
N GLY A 68 0.57 12.56 -8.11
CA GLY A 68 0.16 11.17 -7.89
C GLY A 68 0.19 10.74 -6.43
N LYS A 69 0.42 11.67 -5.48
CA LYS A 69 0.55 11.35 -4.05
C LYS A 69 -0.78 11.41 -3.30
N SER A 70 -0.90 10.60 -2.25
CA SER A 70 -2.05 10.56 -1.36
C SER A 70 -1.61 10.27 0.08
N ASP A 71 -1.96 11.13 1.02
CA ASP A 71 -1.69 10.95 2.46
C ASP A 71 -2.88 10.24 3.12
N LEU A 72 -2.64 9.05 3.65
CA LEU A 72 -3.60 8.10 4.20
C LEU A 72 -3.43 8.06 5.73
N ASN A 73 -4.04 9.04 6.39
CA ASN A 73 -4.17 9.18 7.83
C ASN A 73 -5.65 9.16 8.26
#